data_AF-A0A7S1TYZ9-F1
#
_entry.id   AF-A0A7S1TYZ9-F1
#
_cell.length_a   1.000
_cell.length_b   1.000
_cell.length_c   1.000
_cell.angle_alpha   90.00
_cell.angle_beta   90.00
_cell.angle_gamma   90.00
#
_symmetry.space_group_name_H-M   'P 1'
#
loop_
_entity.id
_entity.type
_entity.pdbx_description
1 polymer ?
#
loop_
_entity_poly.entity_id
_entity_poly.type
_entity_poly.pdbx_seq_one_letter_code
_entity_poly.pdbx_strand_id
1 'polypeptide(L)'
;MAPPPPGSFVQCGLDARGVSCITHQLGRYPVKFLARRSRRGAEGKAAPDCAHVAVLNYGGGILGGEALTIAAGIGTGAALHLHTPGSTKVFKRRGPGGGGAAADGAS
;
A
#
# COMPACT_ATOMS: atom_id res chain seq x y z
N MET A 1 -21.24 2.46 4.54
CA MET A 1 -19.80 2.38 4.27
C MET A 1 -19.52 0.98 3.72
N ALA A 2 -18.98 0.85 2.51
CA ALA A 2 -18.68 -0.48 1.95
C ALA A 2 -17.52 -1.14 2.70
N PRO A 3 -17.51 -2.49 2.86
CA PRO A 3 -16.41 -3.19 3.51
C PRO A 3 -15.10 -3.02 2.72
N PRO A 4 -13.94 -3.00 3.40
CA PRO A 4 -12.67 -2.87 2.71
C PRO A 4 -12.41 -4.09 1.82
N PRO A 5 -11.87 -3.90 0.61
CA PRO A 5 -11.59 -5.00 -0.31
C PRO A 5 -10.51 -5.95 0.25
N PRO A 6 -10.52 -7.23 -0.16
CA PRO A 6 -9.50 -8.18 0.25
C PRO A 6 -8.12 -7.74 -0.27
N GLY A 7 -7.15 -7.56 0.63
CA GLY A 7 -5.79 -7.18 0.28
C GLY A 7 -5.24 -6.04 1.13
N SER A 8 -4.20 -5.38 0.62
CA SER A 8 -3.69 -4.14 1.20
C SER A 8 -4.60 -2.98 0.78
N PHE A 9 -5.02 -2.12 1.71
CA PHE A 9 -5.89 -1.00 1.37
C PHE A 9 -5.61 0.26 2.17
N VAL A 10 -6.00 1.39 1.60
CA VAL A 10 -6.00 2.72 2.21
C VAL A 10 -7.35 3.38 1.98
N GLN A 11 -7.91 4.00 3.01
CA GLN A 11 -9.10 4.84 2.91
C GLN A 11 -8.78 6.28 3.34
N CYS A 12 -9.21 7.23 2.53
CA CYS A 12 -9.07 8.65 2.75
C CYS A 12 -10.45 9.30 2.87
N GLY A 13 -10.59 10.24 3.80
CA GLY A 13 -11.80 11.04 4.00
C GLY A 13 -11.43 12.45 4.48
N LEU A 14 -12.44 13.23 4.88
CA LEU A 14 -12.25 14.54 5.49
C LEU A 14 -12.32 14.42 7.02
N ASP A 15 -11.46 15.15 7.73
CA ASP A 15 -11.58 15.33 9.18
C ASP A 15 -12.67 16.36 9.53
N ALA A 16 -12.90 16.59 10.83
CA ALA A 16 -13.88 17.57 11.31
C ALA A 16 -13.60 19.02 10.87
N ARG A 17 -12.42 19.31 10.32
CA ARG A 17 -12.01 20.62 9.82
C ARG A 17 -12.07 20.70 8.29
N GLY A 18 -12.53 19.65 7.62
CA GLY A 18 -12.57 19.56 6.16
C GLY A 18 -11.22 19.25 5.51
N VAL A 19 -10.23 18.78 6.29
CA VAL A 19 -8.90 18.45 5.77
C VAL A 19 -8.82 16.97 5.40
N SER A 20 -8.29 16.66 4.23
CA SER A 20 -8.07 15.27 3.81
C SER A 20 -7.15 14.52 4.77
N CYS A 21 -7.61 13.38 5.27
CA CYS A 21 -6.87 12.52 6.18
C CYS A 21 -7.08 11.03 5.88
N ILE A 22 -6.13 10.20 6.33
CA ILE A 22 -6.26 8.75 6.25
C ILE A 22 -7.13 8.29 7.41
N THR A 23 -8.25 7.64 7.10
CA THR A 23 -9.21 7.15 8.08
C THR A 23 -8.93 5.70 8.46
N HIS A 24 -8.57 4.88 7.47
CA HIS A 24 -8.20 3.48 7.67
C HIS A 24 -7.05 3.09 6.73
N GLN A 25 -6.19 2.20 7.20
CA GLN A 25 -5.17 1.57 6.37
C GLN A 25 -4.85 0.16 6.89
N LEU A 26 -4.59 -0.75 5.98
CA LEU A 26 -4.10 -2.10 6.28
C LEU A 26 -3.06 -2.48 5.22
N GLY A 27 -1.80 -2.63 5.62
CA GLY A 27 -0.76 -3.20 4.77
C GLY A 27 -0.62 -4.69 5.05
N ARG A 28 -0.80 -5.53 4.04
CA ARG A 28 -0.42 -6.95 4.07
C ARG A 28 0.93 -7.11 3.41
N TYR A 29 1.73 -8.04 3.94
CA TYR A 29 3.02 -8.37 3.36
C TYR A 29 2.88 -8.66 1.85
N PRO A 30 3.76 -8.11 1.00
CA PRO A 30 4.97 -7.34 1.34
C PRO A 30 4.76 -5.80 1.35
N VAL A 31 3.53 -5.31 1.39
CA VAL A 31 3.23 -3.86 1.40
C VAL A 31 3.22 -3.27 2.80
N LYS A 32 3.84 -2.09 2.92
CA LYS A 32 3.72 -1.18 4.06
C LYS A 32 3.23 0.17 3.60
N PHE A 33 2.24 0.73 4.28
CA PHE A 33 1.84 2.12 4.09
C PHE A 33 2.49 3.01 5.14
N LEU A 34 3.05 4.14 4.70
CA LEU A 34 3.47 5.23 5.57
C LEU A 34 2.63 6.46 5.27
N ALA A 35 1.61 6.68 6.09
CA ALA A 35 0.82 7.89 6.05
C ALA A 35 1.59 9.06 6.68
N ARG A 36 1.63 10.19 5.99
CA ARG A 36 2.05 11.47 6.57
C ARG A 36 0.82 12.23 7.00
N ARG A 37 0.84 12.80 8.20
CA ARG A 37 -0.20 13.75 8.61
C ARG A 37 -0.11 14.96 7.70
N SER A 38 -1.22 15.31 7.04
CA SER A 38 -1.32 16.59 6.35
C SER A 38 -1.18 17.70 7.40
N ARG A 39 -0.07 18.44 7.34
CA ARG A 39 0.17 19.60 8.19
C ARG A 39 -0.28 20.80 7.38
N ARG A 40 -1.28 21.53 7.87
CA ARG A 40 -1.57 22.89 7.40
C ARG A 40 -0.26 23.67 7.50
N GLY A 41 0.27 24.13 6.37
CA GLY A 41 1.62 24.69 6.28
C GLY A 41 1.89 25.73 7.37
N ALA A 42 3.05 25.66 8.01
CA ALA A 42 3.49 26.60 9.04
C ALA A 42 3.76 28.03 8.51
N GLU A 43 3.49 28.31 7.23
CA GLU A 43 3.81 29.58 6.56
C GLU A 43 2.62 30.19 5.78
N GLY A 44 1.37 29.90 6.16
CA GLY A 44 0.22 30.60 5.55
C GLY A 44 -0.02 30.31 4.05
N LYS A 45 0.79 29.46 3.40
CA LYS A 45 0.47 28.87 2.11
C LYS A 45 -0.38 27.62 2.32
N ALA A 46 -1.52 27.58 1.64
CA ALA A 46 -2.38 26.41 1.54
C ALA A 46 -1.57 25.25 0.94
N ALA A 47 -0.96 24.42 1.80
CA ALA A 47 -0.57 23.09 1.37
C ALA A 47 -1.83 22.43 0.80
N PRO A 48 -1.75 21.73 -0.36
CA PRO A 48 -2.93 21.07 -0.90
C PRO A 48 -3.53 20.20 0.20
N ASP A 49 -4.84 20.37 0.44
CA ASP A 49 -5.61 19.59 1.43
C ASP A 49 -5.72 18.14 0.94
N CYS A 50 -4.60 17.44 0.83
CA CYS A 50 -4.53 16.05 0.42
C CYS A 50 -3.79 15.20 1.46
N ALA A 51 -4.28 13.99 1.67
CA ALA A 51 -3.62 13.01 2.49
C ALA A 51 -2.46 12.39 1.71
N HIS A 52 -1.31 12.22 2.33
CA HIS A 52 -0.13 11.66 1.67
C HIS A 52 0.19 10.28 2.22
N VAL A 53 0.30 9.29 1.34
CA VAL A 53 0.70 7.93 1.71
C VAL A 53 1.80 7.45 0.79
N ALA A 54 2.92 7.06 1.40
CA ALA A 54 3.94 6.30 0.71
C ALA A 54 3.59 4.81 0.76
N VAL A 55 3.53 4.17 -0.39
CA VAL A 55 3.38 2.72 -0.55
C VAL A 55 4.78 2.14 -0.68
N LEU A 56 5.19 1.41 0.35
CA LEU A 56 6.48 0.74 0.38
C LEU A 56 6.31 -0.74 0.18
N ASN A 57 7.26 -1.35 -0.52
CA ASN A 57 7.44 -2.78 -0.51
C ASN A 57 8.56 -3.13 0.48
N TYR A 58 8.38 -4.16 1.30
CA TYR A 58 9.45 -4.70 2.14
C TYR A 58 10.48 -5.34 1.20
N GLY A 59 11.67 -4.74 1.10
CA GLY A 59 12.67 -4.85 0.02
C GLY A 59 13.17 -6.23 -0.44
N GLY A 60 12.58 -7.34 -0.01
CA GLY A 60 12.82 -8.69 -0.54
C GLY A 60 12.33 -8.90 -1.97
N GLY A 61 11.56 -7.96 -2.54
CA GLY A 61 10.96 -8.09 -3.88
C GLY A 61 9.80 -9.07 -3.92
N ILE A 62 9.29 -9.35 -5.12
CA ILE A 62 8.22 -10.34 -5.36
C ILE A 62 8.74 -11.45 -6.28
N LEU A 63 8.15 -12.64 -6.16
CA LEU A 63 8.46 -13.78 -7.03
C LEU A 63 7.56 -13.80 -8.28
N GLY A 64 8.07 -14.37 -9.36
CA GLY A 64 7.30 -14.53 -10.60
C GLY A 64 6.01 -15.34 -10.38
N GLY A 65 4.87 -14.75 -10.73
CA GLY A 65 3.56 -15.36 -10.52
C GLY A 65 2.90 -14.98 -9.18
N GLU A 66 3.56 -14.20 -8.33
CA GLU A 66 2.87 -13.54 -7.21
C GLU A 66 2.03 -12.36 -7.72
N ALA A 67 0.94 -12.09 -7.02
CA ALA A 67 0.07 -10.95 -7.27
C ALA A 67 0.00 -10.07 -6.03
N LEU A 68 0.12 -8.76 -6.24
CA LEU A 68 -0.07 -7.76 -5.20
C LEU A 68 -1.26 -6.88 -5.56
N THR A 69 -2.23 -6.83 -4.65
CA THR A 69 -3.41 -5.96 -4.79
C THR A 69 -3.33 -4.85 -3.76
N ILE A 70 -3.42 -3.61 -4.23
CA ILE A 70 -3.57 -2.41 -3.41
C ILE A 70 -4.85 -1.72 -3.82
N ALA A 71 -5.72 -1.46 -2.85
CA ALA A 71 -6.94 -0.69 -3.07
C ALA A 71 -6.89 0.66 -2.36
N ALA A 72 -7.47 1.69 -3.00
CA ALA A 72 -7.64 3.01 -2.41
C ALA A 72 -9.11 3.42 -2.48
N GLY A 73 -9.67 3.80 -1.34
CA GLY A 73 -11.00 4.42 -1.26
C GLY A 73 -10.86 5.91 -0.95
N ILE A 74 -11.46 6.76 -1.77
CA ILE A 74 -11.40 8.22 -1.61
C ILE A 74 -12.82 8.73 -1.36
N GLY A 75 -13.06 9.26 -0.17
CA GLY A 75 -14.34 9.87 0.18
C GLY A 75 -14.60 11.16 -0.59
N THR A 76 -15.88 11.54 -0.71
CA THR A 76 -16.30 12.78 -1.39
C THR A 76 -15.58 14.00 -0.84
N GLY A 77 -15.02 14.82 -1.74
CA GLY A 77 -14.30 16.05 -1.38
C GLY A 77 -12.90 15.84 -0.81
N ALA A 78 -12.49 14.60 -0.51
CA ALA A 78 -11.15 14.29 -0.07
C ALA A 78 -10.19 14.12 -1.26
N ALA A 79 -8.91 14.38 -1.02
CA ALA A 79 -7.83 14.16 -1.97
C ALA A 79 -6.77 13.25 -1.35
N LEU A 80 -6.28 12.27 -2.11
CA LEU A 80 -5.25 11.34 -1.71
C LEU A 80 -4.09 11.38 -2.70
N HIS A 81 -2.90 11.65 -2.20
CA HIS A 81 -1.66 11.46 -2.93
C HIS A 81 -0.98 10.16 -2.47
N LEU A 82 -1.13 9.13 -3.30
CA LEU A 82 -0.48 7.83 -3.16
C LEU A 82 0.80 7.82 -4.00
N HIS A 83 1.96 7.54 -3.40
CA HIS A 83 3.23 7.46 -4.13
C HIS A 83 4.07 6.26 -3.69
N THR A 84 4.87 5.71 -4.60
CA THR A 84 5.79 4.59 -4.34
C THR A 84 7.23 5.10 -4.46
N PRO A 85 7.92 5.47 -3.37
CA PRO A 85 9.30 5.93 -3.41
C PRO A 85 10.24 4.73 -3.56
N GLY A 86 10.23 4.09 -4.72
CA GLY A 86 11.11 2.96 -5.03
C GLY A 86 10.56 2.01 -6.07
N SER A 87 11.45 1.14 -6.54
CA SER A 87 11.14 0.05 -7.46
C SER A 87 11.01 -1.28 -6.70
N THR A 88 10.14 -2.16 -7.18
CA THR A 88 10.07 -3.55 -6.69
C THR A 88 10.89 -4.46 -7.60
N LYS A 89 11.78 -5.27 -7.01
CA LYS A 89 12.49 -6.33 -7.73
C LYS A 89 11.53 -7.50 -7.99
N VAL A 90 11.51 -8.00 -9.22
CA VAL A 90 10.74 -9.20 -9.60
C VAL A 90 11.72 -10.32 -9.90
N PHE A 91 11.68 -11.39 -9.11
CA PHE A 91 12.56 -12.55 -9.28
C PHE A 91 11.90 -13.61 -10.15
N LYS A 92 12.68 -14.27 -11.00
CA LYS A 92 12.18 -15.42 -11.77
C LYS A 92 11.78 -16.53 -10.80
N ARG A 93 10.56 -17.04 -10.95
CA ARG A 93 10.13 -18.25 -10.25
C ARG A 93 10.97 -19.43 -10.76
N ARG A 94 11.68 -20.09 -9.86
CA ARG A 94 12.38 -21.34 -10.19
C ARG A 94 11.30 -22.43 -10.32
N GLY A 95 11.37 -23.21 -11.40
CA GLY A 95 10.56 -24.41 -11.53
C GLY A 95 10.93 -25.45 -10.46
N PRO A 96 10.18 -26.55 -10.35
CA PRO A 96 10.39 -27.58 -9.32
C PRO A 96 11.80 -28.20 -9.24
N GLY A 97 12.68 -28.00 -10.23
CA GLY A 97 14.03 -28.59 -10.27
C GLY A 97 15.16 -27.74 -9.69
N GLY A 98 14.87 -26.65 -8.98
CA GLY A 98 15.85 -25.62 -8.60
C GLY A 98 16.34 -25.68 -7.15
N GLY A 99 16.67 -26.86 -6.62
CA GLY A 99 17.42 -27.03 -5.37
C GLY A 99 16.56 -27.18 -4.10
N GLY A 100 16.33 -28.42 -3.71
CA GLY A 100 15.70 -28.81 -2.44
C GLY A 100 15.02 -30.17 -2.60
N ALA A 101 15.77 -31.24 -2.33
CA ALA A 101 15.20 -32.58 -2.21
C ALA A 101 14.16 -32.56 -1.09
N ALA A 102 12.88 -32.58 -1.43
CA ALA A 102 11.82 -33.01 -0.55
C ALA A 102 11.48 -34.44 -0.95
N ALA A 103 11.68 -35.36 -0.01
CA ALA A 103 11.52 -36.78 -0.16
C ALA A 103 10.19 -37.18 -0.82
N ASP A 104 10.29 -37.95 -1.89
CA ASP A 104 9.18 -38.77 -2.38
C ASP A 104 8.92 -39.86 -1.35
N GLY A 105 7.77 -39.75 -0.68
CA GLY A 105 7.23 -40.76 0.21
C GLY A 105 5.72 -40.81 0.08
N ALA A 106 5.24 -41.42 -1.01
CA ALA A 106 3.88 -41.97 -1.10
C ALA A 106 3.76 -42.94 -2.28
N SER A 107 3.98 -44.23 -1.99
CA SER A 107 3.26 -45.36 -2.57
C SER A 107 3.28 -46.50 -1.57
#